data_AF-A0A0L0HIY2-F1
#
_entry.id   AF-A0A0L0HIY2-F1
#
_cell.length_a   1.000
_cell.length_b   1.000
_cell.length_c   1.000
_cell.angle_alpha   90.00
_cell.angle_beta   90.00
_cell.angle_gamma   90.00
#
_symmetry.space_group_name_H-M   'P 1'
#
loop_
_entity.id
_entity.type
_entity.pdbx_description
1 polymer ?
#
loop_
_entity_poly.entity_id
_entity_poly.type
_entity_poly.pdbx_seq_one_letter_code
_entity_poly.pdbx_strand_id
1 'polypeptide(L)'
;MTTEGLSPQPTQGITPYATVVVDIEGTTTPITFVHDVLFPYVKENLESFLVENWDNEECVEKVAALREQAKKDVEQKVEGAMPIVDAAHPDREEICKSVIANVKWQMSIDRKIGPLKALQGYMWRSAYESGRIKGAVYEDVVPALRNWIEQGIDVYIYSSGSVEAQKLLFGWSVEGNILKYFKGHFDTGVGLKVEKASYVKISHEIKQAPERILFISDNIKEIDAAIQAGYQVAITNRPGNAPLPFPPEATTTTSIEVCGQQVPIIDTFTEVFERTSSFQAASRPKQGDFKLDDLIHLETM
;
A
#
# COMPACT_ATOMS: atom_id res chain seq x y z
N MET A 1 -2.47 62.50 1.49
CA MET A 1 -1.28 61.85 2.07
C MET A 1 -1.72 61.39 3.45
N THR A 2 -1.87 60.12 3.78
CA THR A 2 -1.02 58.96 3.51
C THR A 2 -1.90 57.69 3.42
N THR A 3 -1.73 56.93 2.35
CA THR A 3 -2.28 55.57 2.22
C THR A 3 -1.38 54.62 3.00
N GLU A 4 -1.87 54.08 4.12
CA GLU A 4 -1.22 52.96 4.81
C GLU A 4 -1.30 51.73 3.92
N GLY A 5 -0.13 51.23 3.52
CA GLY A 5 0.00 50.00 2.76
C GLY A 5 -0.32 48.80 3.65
N LEU A 6 -1.42 48.10 3.32
CA LEU A 6 -1.61 46.73 3.78
C LEU A 6 -0.41 45.90 3.29
N SER A 7 0.32 45.31 4.24
CA SER A 7 1.29 44.26 3.92
C SER A 7 0.56 43.10 3.23
N PRO A 8 1.10 42.53 2.14
CA PRO A 8 0.47 41.39 1.50
C PRO A 8 0.49 40.21 2.48
N GLN A 9 -0.70 39.73 2.84
CA GLN A 9 -0.88 38.43 3.48
C GLN A 9 -0.26 37.36 2.57
N PRO A 10 0.49 36.39 3.12
CA PRO A 10 1.01 35.29 2.31
C PRO A 10 -0.20 34.56 1.70
N THR A 11 -0.28 34.55 0.38
CA THR A 11 -1.24 33.72 -0.34
C THR A 11 -0.98 32.28 0.06
N GLN A 12 -1.88 31.71 0.87
CA GLN A 12 -1.95 30.26 1.06
C GLN A 12 -2.17 29.64 -0.32
N GLY A 13 -1.08 29.17 -0.94
CA GLY A 13 -1.15 28.47 -2.21
C GLY A 13 -2.03 27.24 -2.01
N ILE A 14 -3.09 27.12 -2.81
CA ILE A 14 -3.92 25.91 -2.84
C ILE A 14 -2.97 24.75 -3.15
N THR A 15 -2.82 23.82 -2.20
CA THR A 15 -2.05 22.60 -2.43
C THR A 15 -2.65 21.89 -3.65
N PRO A 16 -1.81 21.40 -4.58
CA PRO A 16 -2.33 20.83 -5.82
C PRO A 16 -3.12 19.53 -5.62
N TYR A 17 -3.07 18.98 -4.41
CA TYR A 17 -3.68 17.75 -3.97
C TYR A 17 -4.67 18.06 -2.86
N ALA A 18 -5.84 17.43 -2.87
CA ALA A 18 -6.65 17.35 -1.66
C ALA A 18 -6.52 15.98 -0.99
N THR A 19 -5.96 14.99 -1.71
CA THR A 19 -5.84 13.62 -1.24
C THR A 19 -4.50 13.03 -1.65
N VAL A 20 -3.90 12.27 -0.75
CA VAL A 20 -2.75 11.42 -1.00
C VAL A 20 -3.15 9.96 -0.73
N VAL A 21 -2.87 9.08 -1.68
CA VAL A 21 -2.97 7.63 -1.52
C VAL A 21 -1.55 7.09 -1.48
N VAL A 22 -1.19 6.37 -0.42
CA VAL A 22 0.16 5.78 -0.28
C VAL A 22 0.11 4.26 -0.34
N ASP A 23 1.14 3.68 -0.94
CA ASP A 23 1.48 2.28 -0.75
C ASP A 23 2.19 2.04 0.60
N ILE A 24 2.39 0.77 0.95
CA ILE A 24 3.05 0.31 2.17
C ILE A 24 4.50 -0.09 1.90
N GLU A 25 4.70 -1.23 1.25
CA GLU A 25 6.01 -1.85 1.07
C GLU A 25 6.87 -0.99 0.15
N GLY A 26 8.14 -0.75 0.52
CA GLY A 26 9.03 0.14 -0.22
C GLY A 26 8.64 1.63 -0.21
N THR A 27 7.56 2.00 0.48
CA THR A 27 6.96 3.35 0.44
C THR A 27 6.90 3.99 1.84
N THR A 28 6.03 3.47 2.72
CA THR A 28 5.96 3.85 4.15
C THR A 28 6.72 2.90 5.06
N THR A 29 6.92 1.66 4.59
CA THR A 29 7.49 0.54 5.34
C THR A 29 8.61 -0.09 4.51
N PRO A 30 9.72 -0.56 5.12
CA PRO A 30 10.74 -1.31 4.39
C PRO A 30 10.16 -2.49 3.61
N ILE A 31 10.55 -2.63 2.34
CA ILE A 31 10.11 -3.73 1.47
C ILE A 31 10.43 -5.11 2.05
N THR A 32 11.47 -5.17 2.89
CA THR A 32 11.91 -6.38 3.58
C THR A 32 11.02 -6.76 4.76
N PHE A 33 10.21 -5.86 5.32
CA PHE A 33 9.49 -6.13 6.58
C PHE A 33 8.55 -7.35 6.49
N VAL A 34 7.85 -7.52 5.37
CA VAL A 34 6.95 -8.67 5.18
C VAL A 34 7.75 -9.98 5.10
N HIS A 35 8.81 -9.98 4.31
CA HIS A 35 9.63 -11.17 4.03
C HIS A 35 10.57 -11.56 5.16
N ASP A 36 11.09 -10.58 5.91
CA ASP A 36 12.12 -10.78 6.94
C ASP A 36 11.53 -10.79 8.35
N VAL A 37 10.31 -10.28 8.55
CA VAL A 37 9.67 -10.24 9.88
C VAL A 37 8.35 -11.00 9.89
N LEU A 38 7.37 -10.63 9.06
CA LEU A 38 6.01 -11.17 9.18
C LEU A 38 5.92 -12.65 8.81
N PHE A 39 6.49 -13.06 7.67
CA PHE A 39 6.50 -14.47 7.26
C PHE A 39 7.39 -15.36 8.13
N PRO A 40 8.62 -14.96 8.50
CA PRO A 40 9.45 -15.75 9.42
C PRO A 40 8.77 -15.94 10.78
N TYR A 41 8.12 -14.89 11.32
CA TYR A 41 7.40 -15.00 12.59
C TYR A 41 6.36 -16.12 12.58
N VAL A 42 5.57 -16.22 11.51
CA VAL A 42 4.58 -17.30 11.38
C VAL A 42 5.29 -18.66 11.38
N LYS A 43 6.36 -18.85 10.60
CA LYS A 43 7.08 -20.13 10.53
C LYS A 43 7.64 -20.57 11.88
N GLU A 44 8.17 -19.62 12.64
CA GLU A 44 8.85 -19.85 13.92
C GLU A 44 7.87 -20.05 15.08
N ASN A 45 6.70 -19.40 15.04
CA ASN A 45 5.75 -19.38 16.16
C ASN A 45 4.48 -20.20 15.92
N LEU A 46 4.31 -20.81 14.74
CA LEU A 46 3.10 -21.57 14.40
C LEU A 46 2.75 -22.66 15.41
N GLU A 47 3.76 -23.44 15.80
CA GLU A 47 3.55 -24.60 16.68
C GLU A 47 3.12 -24.18 18.08
N SER A 48 3.87 -23.27 18.71
CA SER A 48 3.51 -22.73 20.03
C SER A 48 2.17 -22.02 19.98
N PHE A 49 1.91 -21.22 18.93
CA PHE A 49 0.65 -20.51 18.77
C PHE A 49 -0.55 -21.46 18.68
N LEU A 50 -0.45 -22.53 17.89
CA LEU A 50 -1.52 -23.53 17.79
C LEU A 50 -1.73 -24.25 19.11
N VAL A 51 -0.68 -24.61 19.84
CA VAL A 51 -0.79 -25.26 21.16
C VAL A 51 -1.49 -24.33 22.16
N GLU A 52 -1.09 -23.06 22.23
CA GLU A 52 -1.65 -22.07 23.15
C GLU A 52 -3.11 -21.72 22.84
N ASN A 53 -3.50 -21.72 21.56
CA ASN A 53 -4.80 -21.20 21.10
C ASN A 53 -5.75 -22.29 20.61
N TRP A 54 -5.39 -23.56 20.70
CA TRP A 54 -6.12 -24.65 20.02
C TRP A 54 -7.62 -24.69 20.32
N ASP A 55 -7.99 -24.42 21.57
CA ASP A 55 -9.38 -24.47 22.05
C ASP A 55 -10.10 -23.11 21.90
N ASN A 56 -9.43 -22.06 21.40
CA ASN A 56 -10.09 -20.80 21.07
C ASN A 56 -10.98 -20.97 19.83
N GLU A 57 -12.21 -20.45 19.89
CA GLU A 57 -13.22 -20.57 18.83
C GLU A 57 -12.68 -20.12 17.47
N GLU A 58 -11.95 -19.00 17.42
CA GLU A 58 -11.36 -18.51 16.19
C GLU A 58 -10.28 -19.45 15.64
N CYS A 59 -9.44 -20.02 16.51
CA CYS A 59 -8.43 -21.00 16.08
C CYS A 59 -9.10 -22.25 15.48
N VAL A 60 -10.15 -22.75 16.14
CA VAL A 60 -10.95 -23.88 15.66
C VAL A 60 -11.52 -23.59 14.27
N GLU A 61 -12.08 -22.39 14.06
CA GLU A 61 -12.59 -21.95 12.76
C GLU A 61 -11.49 -21.92 11.68
N LYS A 62 -10.33 -21.31 11.97
CA LYS A 62 -9.22 -21.22 10.99
C LYS A 62 -8.67 -22.60 10.63
N VAL A 63 -8.52 -23.48 11.62
CA VAL A 63 -8.09 -24.88 11.40
C VAL A 63 -9.11 -25.65 10.57
N ALA A 64 -10.41 -25.45 10.80
CA ALA A 64 -11.46 -26.08 10.00
C ALA A 64 -11.41 -25.61 8.53
N ALA A 65 -11.24 -24.32 8.29
CA ALA A 65 -11.10 -23.77 6.93
C ALA A 65 -9.84 -24.30 6.22
N LEU A 66 -8.72 -24.42 6.93
CA LEU A 66 -7.50 -25.04 6.39
C LEU A 66 -7.71 -26.51 6.04
N ARG A 67 -8.41 -27.26 6.89
CA ARG A 67 -8.73 -28.68 6.64
C ARG A 67 -9.57 -28.86 5.38
N GLU A 68 -10.58 -28.03 5.18
CA GLU A 68 -11.41 -28.05 3.98
C GLU A 68 -10.59 -27.75 2.73
N GLN A 69 -9.69 -26.77 2.78
CA GLN A 69 -8.80 -26.51 1.66
C GLN A 69 -7.83 -27.65 1.39
N ALA A 70 -7.26 -28.26 2.44
CA ALA A 70 -6.35 -29.39 2.30
C ALA A 70 -7.03 -30.58 1.61
N LYS A 71 -8.32 -30.84 1.90
CA LYS A 71 -9.11 -31.85 1.18
C LYS A 71 -9.19 -31.54 -0.31
N LYS A 72 -9.54 -30.31 -0.67
CA LYS A 72 -9.60 -29.87 -2.08
C LYS A 72 -8.26 -30.00 -2.79
N ASP A 73 -7.16 -29.64 -2.13
CA ASP A 73 -5.83 -29.72 -2.71
C ASP A 73 -5.44 -31.17 -3.03
N VAL A 74 -5.78 -32.11 -2.13
CA VAL A 74 -5.56 -33.55 -2.33
C VAL A 74 -6.45 -34.09 -3.46
N GLU A 75 -7.74 -33.74 -3.48
CA GLU A 75 -8.68 -34.14 -4.54
C GLU A 75 -8.24 -33.65 -5.93
N GLN A 76 -7.73 -32.42 -5.99
CA GLN A 76 -7.20 -31.81 -7.20
C GLN A 76 -5.79 -32.29 -7.56
N LYS A 77 -5.19 -33.17 -6.74
CA LYS A 77 -3.82 -33.69 -6.92
C LYS A 77 -2.77 -32.60 -7.05
N VAL A 78 -2.89 -31.55 -6.24
CA VAL A 78 -1.86 -30.51 -6.15
C VAL A 78 -0.55 -31.17 -5.70
N GLU A 79 0.54 -30.90 -6.42
CA GLU A 79 1.84 -31.51 -6.16
C GLU A 79 2.31 -31.24 -4.72
N GLY A 80 2.64 -32.30 -4.00
CA GLY A 80 3.10 -32.22 -2.61
C GLY A 80 2.02 -31.85 -1.59
N ALA A 81 0.73 -31.86 -1.95
CA ALA A 81 -0.36 -31.51 -1.03
C ALA A 81 -0.28 -32.29 0.28
N MET A 82 -0.27 -31.55 1.39
CA MET A 82 -0.23 -32.09 2.74
C MET A 82 -1.66 -32.19 3.29
N PRO A 83 -2.19 -33.39 3.58
CA PRO A 83 -3.52 -33.52 4.18
C PRO A 83 -3.52 -33.02 5.63
N ILE A 84 -4.69 -32.56 6.08
CA ILE A 84 -4.95 -32.31 7.52
C ILE A 84 -5.88 -33.42 8.02
N VAL A 85 -5.49 -34.06 9.11
CA VAL A 85 -6.23 -35.17 9.73
C VAL A 85 -7.61 -34.69 10.20
N ASP A 86 -8.59 -35.61 10.17
CA ASP A 86 -9.96 -35.29 10.55
C ASP A 86 -10.07 -34.83 12.01
N ALA A 87 -11.02 -33.94 12.29
CA ALA A 87 -11.24 -33.42 13.64
C ALA A 87 -11.70 -34.49 14.63
N ALA A 88 -12.30 -35.59 14.15
CA ALA A 88 -12.73 -36.73 14.96
C ALA A 88 -11.59 -37.71 15.32
N HIS A 89 -10.36 -37.44 14.87
CA HIS A 89 -9.22 -38.31 15.17
C HIS A 89 -8.95 -38.33 16.68
N PRO A 90 -8.70 -39.51 17.29
CA PRO A 90 -8.56 -39.64 18.74
C PRO A 90 -7.27 -38.99 19.28
N ASP A 91 -6.24 -38.85 18.45
CA ASP A 91 -4.98 -38.21 18.82
C ASP A 91 -4.97 -36.73 18.37
N ARG A 92 -5.08 -35.82 19.35
CA ARG A 92 -5.03 -34.36 19.16
C ARG A 92 -3.65 -33.88 18.72
N GLU A 93 -2.59 -34.53 19.18
CA GLU A 93 -1.21 -34.17 18.80
C GLU A 93 -0.98 -34.44 17.32
N GLU A 94 -1.52 -35.56 16.80
CA GLU A 94 -1.47 -35.89 15.38
C GLU A 94 -2.25 -34.89 14.52
N ILE A 95 -3.44 -34.46 14.96
CA ILE A 95 -4.19 -33.40 14.27
C ILE A 95 -3.35 -32.11 14.21
N CYS A 96 -2.80 -31.66 15.34
CA CYS A 96 -1.98 -30.45 15.40
C CYS A 96 -0.75 -30.54 14.49
N LYS A 97 -0.01 -31.66 14.52
CA LYS A 97 1.12 -31.92 13.63
C LYS A 97 0.74 -31.86 12.15
N SER A 98 -0.43 -32.39 11.77
CA SER A 98 -0.90 -32.34 10.38
C SER A 98 -1.22 -30.90 9.93
N VAL A 99 -1.79 -30.07 10.81
CA VAL A 99 -2.03 -28.64 10.54
C VAL A 99 -0.69 -27.91 10.35
N ILE A 100 0.27 -28.14 11.24
CA ILE A 100 1.61 -27.53 11.17
C ILE A 100 2.31 -27.91 9.86
N ALA A 101 2.30 -29.19 9.50
CA ALA A 101 2.90 -29.69 8.26
C ALA A 101 2.24 -29.07 7.03
N ASN A 102 0.90 -28.99 7.01
CA ASN A 102 0.16 -28.36 5.93
C ASN A 102 0.51 -26.88 5.78
N VAL A 103 0.46 -26.09 6.85
CA VAL A 103 0.77 -24.66 6.79
C VAL A 103 2.21 -24.42 6.35
N LYS A 104 3.18 -25.17 6.91
CA LYS A 104 4.60 -25.06 6.51
C LYS A 104 4.80 -25.38 5.03
N TRP A 105 4.14 -26.43 4.51
CA TRP A 105 4.16 -26.75 3.08
C TRP A 105 3.59 -25.62 2.24
N GLN A 106 2.40 -25.10 2.58
CA GLN A 106 1.78 -24.01 1.83
C GLN A 106 2.66 -22.76 1.77
N MET A 107 3.31 -22.41 2.89
CA MET A 107 4.26 -21.29 2.95
C MET A 107 5.55 -21.56 2.17
N SER A 108 5.97 -22.82 2.03
CA SER A 108 7.21 -23.18 1.31
C SER A 108 7.13 -22.96 -0.19
N ILE A 109 5.91 -22.95 -0.76
CA ILE A 109 5.65 -22.75 -2.19
C ILE A 109 4.87 -21.45 -2.46
N ASP A 110 4.91 -20.49 -1.53
CA ASP A 110 4.26 -19.16 -1.61
C ASP A 110 2.77 -19.22 -2.03
N ARG A 111 1.99 -20.16 -1.47
CA ARG A 111 0.55 -20.21 -1.78
C ARG A 111 -0.16 -19.00 -1.17
N LYS A 112 -1.00 -18.34 -1.96
CA LYS A 112 -1.76 -17.14 -1.56
C LYS A 112 -3.26 -17.42 -1.43
N ILE A 113 -3.62 -18.46 -0.70
CA ILE A 113 -5.02 -18.88 -0.52
C ILE A 113 -5.69 -18.22 0.70
N GLY A 114 -7.02 -18.12 0.67
CA GLY A 114 -7.81 -17.47 1.73
C GLY A 114 -7.59 -18.06 3.14
N PRO A 115 -7.77 -19.37 3.35
CA PRO A 115 -7.59 -19.99 4.68
C PRO A 115 -6.20 -19.80 5.31
N LEU A 116 -5.13 -19.88 4.49
CA LEU A 116 -3.78 -19.62 4.98
C LEU A 116 -3.62 -18.17 5.44
N LYS A 117 -4.06 -17.21 4.60
CA LYS A 117 -4.02 -15.78 4.93
C LYS A 117 -4.82 -15.46 6.19
N ALA A 118 -5.95 -16.13 6.41
CA ALA A 118 -6.77 -15.94 7.59
C ALA A 118 -6.07 -16.40 8.88
N LEU A 119 -5.39 -17.57 8.86
CA LEU A 119 -4.59 -18.01 10.00
C LEU A 119 -3.39 -17.07 10.24
N GLN A 120 -2.69 -16.66 9.18
CA GLN A 120 -1.57 -15.72 9.28
C GLN A 120 -2.01 -14.38 9.89
N GLY A 121 -3.15 -13.83 9.44
CA GLY A 121 -3.75 -12.63 10.01
C GLY A 121 -4.06 -12.77 11.50
N TYR A 122 -4.64 -13.90 11.91
CA TYR A 122 -4.91 -14.20 13.31
C TYR A 122 -3.62 -14.24 14.16
N MET A 123 -2.58 -14.92 13.67
CA MET A 123 -1.29 -14.97 14.34
C MET A 123 -0.63 -13.60 14.45
N TRP A 124 -0.66 -12.81 13.38
CA TRP A 124 -0.09 -11.46 13.39
C TRP A 124 -0.85 -10.54 14.35
N ARG A 125 -2.18 -10.59 14.39
CA ARG A 125 -2.96 -9.80 15.35
C ARG A 125 -2.51 -10.05 16.78
N SER A 126 -2.41 -11.31 17.19
CA SER A 126 -1.89 -11.68 18.52
C SER A 126 -0.46 -11.18 18.75
N ALA A 127 0.41 -11.26 17.73
CA ALA A 127 1.78 -10.78 17.80
C ALA A 127 1.91 -9.26 17.99
N TYR A 128 1.08 -8.50 17.28
CA TYR A 128 1.00 -7.04 17.40
C TYR A 128 0.42 -6.63 18.75
N GLU A 129 -0.71 -7.22 19.15
CA GLU A 129 -1.38 -6.92 20.42
C GLU A 129 -0.52 -7.23 21.64
N SER A 130 0.28 -8.30 21.58
CA SER A 130 1.25 -8.65 22.63
C SER A 130 2.55 -7.86 22.57
N GLY A 131 2.77 -7.06 21.52
CA GLY A 131 3.99 -6.28 21.30
C GLY A 131 5.22 -7.09 20.87
N ARG A 132 5.04 -8.38 20.50
CA ARG A 132 6.11 -9.23 19.94
C ARG A 132 6.55 -8.75 18.55
N ILE A 133 5.62 -8.18 17.79
CA ILE A 133 5.89 -7.48 16.54
C ILE A 133 5.42 -6.04 16.68
N LYS A 134 6.20 -5.11 16.11
CA LYS A 134 5.75 -3.75 15.84
C LYS A 134 5.84 -3.46 14.36
N GLY A 135 4.89 -2.69 13.85
CA GLY A 135 4.87 -2.32 12.44
C GLY A 135 6.03 -1.39 12.16
N ALA A 136 6.88 -1.76 11.20
CA ALA A 136 7.95 -0.87 10.75
C ALA A 136 7.35 0.28 9.93
N VAL A 137 7.83 1.49 10.19
CA VAL A 137 7.47 2.69 9.44
C VAL A 137 8.74 3.55 9.36
N TYR A 138 9.04 4.14 8.21
CA TYR A 138 10.18 5.05 8.09
C TYR A 138 10.00 6.30 8.96
N GLU A 139 11.09 6.82 9.52
CA GLU A 139 11.07 7.93 10.48
C GLU A 139 10.47 9.24 9.91
N ASP A 140 10.57 9.43 8.59
CA ASP A 140 10.05 10.62 7.90
C ASP A 140 8.53 10.56 7.64
N VAL A 141 7.91 9.38 7.75
CA VAL A 141 6.49 9.18 7.37
C VAL A 141 5.55 9.90 8.32
N VAL A 142 5.67 9.67 9.64
CA VAL A 142 4.74 10.25 10.62
C VAL A 142 4.82 11.78 10.67
N PRO A 143 6.01 12.42 10.67
CA PRO A 143 6.11 13.87 10.55
C PRO A 143 5.44 14.41 9.28
N ALA A 144 5.63 13.76 8.14
CA ALA A 144 5.02 14.18 6.88
C ALA A 144 3.50 14.03 6.88
N LEU A 145 2.97 12.88 7.34
CA LEU A 145 1.53 12.65 7.47
C LEU A 145 0.85 13.71 8.35
N ARG A 146 1.49 14.08 9.47
CA ARG A 146 0.99 15.15 10.35
C ARG A 146 0.89 16.49 9.60
N ASN A 147 1.96 16.87 8.92
CA ASN A 147 2.00 18.11 8.15
C ASN A 147 0.94 18.13 7.03
N TRP A 148 0.72 17.01 6.34
CA TRP A 148 -0.29 16.92 5.28
C TRP A 148 -1.71 17.12 5.82
N ILE A 149 -2.02 16.49 6.96
CA ILE A 149 -3.35 16.64 7.59
C ILE A 149 -3.55 18.06 8.13
N GLU A 150 -2.53 18.69 8.71
CA GLU A 150 -2.58 20.09 9.14
C GLU A 150 -2.86 21.05 7.96
N GLN A 151 -2.46 20.67 6.75
CA GLN A 151 -2.79 21.38 5.50
C GLN A 151 -4.16 21.00 4.92
N GLY A 152 -4.94 20.17 5.60
CA GLY A 152 -6.26 19.73 5.15
C GLY A 152 -6.22 18.67 4.04
N ILE A 153 -5.12 17.93 3.90
CA ILE A 153 -4.97 16.87 2.91
C ILE A 153 -5.36 15.53 3.55
N ASP A 154 -6.25 14.82 2.86
CA ASP A 154 -6.69 13.50 3.28
C ASP A 154 -5.70 12.42 2.86
N VAL A 155 -5.41 11.45 3.73
CA VAL A 155 -4.50 10.34 3.42
C VAL A 155 -5.23 9.00 3.46
N TYR A 156 -4.99 8.16 2.46
CA TYR A 156 -5.49 6.80 2.35
C TYR A 156 -4.37 5.82 2.06
N ILE A 157 -4.58 4.54 2.38
CA ILE A 157 -3.67 3.45 2.04
C ILE A 157 -4.21 2.66 0.85
N TYR A 158 -3.35 2.23 -0.07
CA TYR A 158 -3.67 1.18 -1.04
C TYR A 158 -2.53 0.16 -1.12
N SER A 159 -2.77 -1.06 -0.65
CA SER A 159 -1.75 -2.12 -0.57
C SER A 159 -2.31 -3.49 -0.94
N SER A 160 -1.44 -4.46 -1.23
CA SER A 160 -1.87 -5.84 -1.53
C SER A 160 -2.27 -6.63 -0.27
N GLY A 161 -1.77 -6.22 0.90
CA GLY A 161 -2.17 -6.77 2.19
C GLY A 161 -3.63 -6.42 2.52
N SER A 162 -4.34 -7.32 3.22
CA SER A 162 -5.74 -7.09 3.59
C SER A 162 -5.90 -5.82 4.44
N VAL A 163 -7.05 -5.15 4.38
CA VAL A 163 -7.34 -3.97 5.22
C VAL A 163 -7.08 -4.25 6.71
N GLU A 164 -7.37 -5.47 7.18
CA GLU A 164 -7.05 -5.88 8.54
C GLU A 164 -5.54 -5.85 8.82
N ALA A 165 -4.72 -6.44 7.95
CA ALA A 165 -3.26 -6.44 8.09
C ALA A 165 -2.67 -5.02 8.05
N GLN A 166 -3.22 -4.15 7.20
CA GLN A 166 -2.83 -2.74 7.16
C GLN A 166 -3.15 -2.03 8.48
N LYS A 167 -4.33 -2.29 9.05
CA LYS A 167 -4.72 -1.73 10.35
C LYS A 167 -3.85 -2.22 11.49
N LEU A 168 -3.46 -3.49 11.48
CA LEU A 168 -2.51 -4.05 12.45
C LEU A 168 -1.13 -3.40 12.34
N LEU A 169 -0.59 -3.27 11.13
CA LEU A 169 0.71 -2.65 10.87
C LEU A 169 0.77 -1.23 11.46
N PHE A 170 -0.21 -0.40 11.14
CA PHE A 170 -0.22 1.01 11.55
C PHE A 170 -0.80 1.24 12.95
N GLY A 171 -1.63 0.33 13.47
CA GLY A 171 -2.18 0.40 14.83
C GLY A 171 -1.16 0.08 15.91
N TRP A 172 -0.17 -0.75 15.59
CA TRP A 172 0.90 -1.19 16.49
C TRP A 172 2.28 -0.90 15.89
N SER A 173 2.45 0.28 15.29
CA SER A 173 3.72 0.66 14.67
C SER A 173 4.80 0.98 15.72
N VAL A 174 6.05 1.08 15.28
CA VAL A 174 7.16 1.60 16.10
C VAL A 174 6.91 3.02 16.61
N GLU A 175 6.07 3.79 15.92
CA GLU A 175 5.61 5.15 16.28
C GLU A 175 4.29 5.15 17.11
N GLY A 176 3.86 3.97 17.59
CA GLY A 176 2.58 3.79 18.26
C GLY A 176 1.40 3.66 17.27
N ASN A 177 0.19 3.96 17.73
CA ASN A 177 -1.00 3.89 16.88
C ASN A 177 -1.09 5.14 15.98
N ILE A 178 -0.85 4.94 14.69
CA ILE A 178 -0.85 5.99 13.68
C ILE A 178 -2.07 5.91 12.73
N LEU A 179 -3.06 5.07 13.03
CA LEU A 179 -4.28 4.93 12.22
C LEU A 179 -5.07 6.23 12.08
N LYS A 180 -4.95 7.13 13.07
CA LYS A 180 -5.58 8.46 13.05
C LYS A 180 -5.17 9.33 11.86
N TYR A 181 -4.06 9.03 11.19
CA TYR A 181 -3.63 9.79 10.02
C TYR A 181 -4.28 9.30 8.71
N PHE A 182 -4.94 8.13 8.71
CA PHE A 182 -5.54 7.54 7.52
C PHE A 182 -7.07 7.62 7.57
N LYS A 183 -7.68 8.22 6.55
CA LYS A 183 -9.15 8.26 6.40
C LYS A 183 -9.76 6.95 5.90
N GLY A 184 -8.95 6.10 5.27
CA GLY A 184 -9.41 4.82 4.75
C GLY A 184 -8.28 3.95 4.21
N HIS A 185 -8.65 2.71 3.91
CA HIS A 185 -7.75 1.65 3.49
C HIS A 185 -8.37 0.92 2.30
N PHE A 186 -7.55 0.63 1.29
CA PHE A 186 -7.91 -0.16 0.13
C PHE A 186 -6.96 -1.37 0.04
N ASP A 187 -7.52 -2.53 -0.27
CA ASP A 187 -6.76 -3.74 -0.57
C ASP A 187 -7.15 -4.31 -1.94
N THR A 188 -6.69 -5.52 -2.28
CA THR A 188 -7.02 -6.16 -3.55
C THR A 188 -8.52 -6.41 -3.78
N GLY A 189 -9.37 -6.21 -2.76
CA GLY A 189 -10.82 -6.23 -2.90
C GLY A 189 -11.36 -5.13 -3.83
N VAL A 190 -10.67 -3.99 -3.98
CA VAL A 190 -11.04 -2.96 -4.97
C VAL A 190 -10.58 -3.32 -6.39
N GLY A 191 -9.48 -4.07 -6.51
CA GLY A 191 -8.88 -4.57 -7.75
C GLY A 191 -7.36 -4.74 -7.62
N LEU A 192 -6.67 -5.12 -8.71
CA LEU A 192 -5.20 -5.25 -8.68
C LEU A 192 -4.53 -3.88 -8.78
N LYS A 193 -3.36 -3.71 -8.12
CA LYS A 193 -2.62 -2.43 -8.10
C LYS A 193 -2.02 -2.02 -9.44
N VAL A 194 -1.93 -2.94 -10.39
CA VAL A 194 -1.43 -2.68 -11.76
C VAL A 194 -2.56 -2.44 -12.76
N GLU A 195 -3.81 -2.31 -12.30
CA GLU A 195 -4.97 -2.10 -13.15
C GLU A 195 -5.56 -0.70 -12.96
N LYS A 196 -5.68 0.07 -14.04
CA LYS A 196 -6.36 1.37 -14.08
C LYS A 196 -7.73 1.35 -13.39
N ALA A 197 -8.50 0.27 -13.59
CA ALA A 197 -9.84 0.13 -13.05
C ALA A 197 -9.90 0.24 -11.52
N SER A 198 -8.84 -0.18 -10.82
CA SER A 198 -8.74 -0.09 -9.37
C SER A 198 -8.68 1.37 -8.90
N TYR A 199 -7.83 2.19 -9.55
CA TYR A 199 -7.70 3.61 -9.24
C TYR A 199 -8.96 4.41 -9.56
N VAL A 200 -9.67 4.06 -10.63
CA VAL A 200 -10.98 4.67 -10.95
C VAL A 200 -12.00 4.41 -9.84
N LYS A 201 -12.06 3.16 -9.33
CA LYS A 201 -12.94 2.82 -8.20
C LYS A 201 -12.55 3.55 -6.93
N ILE A 202 -11.26 3.59 -6.60
CA ILE A 202 -10.73 4.32 -5.43
C ILE A 202 -11.13 5.81 -5.50
N SER A 203 -10.96 6.47 -6.65
CA SER A 203 -11.32 7.90 -6.78
C SER A 203 -12.81 8.14 -6.58
N HIS A 204 -13.66 7.22 -7.08
CA HIS A 204 -15.11 7.30 -6.86
C HIS A 204 -15.49 7.08 -5.40
N GLU A 205 -14.85 6.14 -4.70
CA GLU A 205 -15.13 5.85 -3.30
C GLU A 205 -14.69 6.99 -2.37
N ILE A 206 -13.51 7.57 -2.64
CA ILE A 206 -13.00 8.78 -1.96
C ILE A 206 -13.84 10.02 -2.33
N LYS A 207 -14.57 9.97 -3.45
CA LYS A 207 -15.32 11.10 -4.04
C LYS A 207 -14.42 12.28 -4.39
N GLN A 208 -13.27 11.97 -4.97
CA GLN A 208 -12.30 12.97 -5.39
C GLN A 208 -11.96 12.83 -6.88
N ALA A 209 -11.81 13.98 -7.55
CA ALA A 209 -11.37 14.01 -8.94
C ALA A 209 -9.95 13.40 -9.06
N PRO A 210 -9.69 12.48 -10.01
CA PRO A 210 -8.40 11.80 -10.13
C PRO A 210 -7.19 12.75 -10.13
N GLU A 211 -7.29 13.88 -10.82
CA GLU A 211 -6.23 14.88 -10.93
C GLU A 211 -5.91 15.59 -9.60
N ARG A 212 -6.77 15.47 -8.59
CA ARG A 212 -6.57 16.00 -7.24
C ARG A 212 -6.06 14.95 -6.25
N ILE A 213 -5.77 13.73 -6.72
CA ILE A 213 -5.21 12.63 -5.93
C ILE A 213 -3.75 12.43 -6.34
N LEU A 214 -2.85 12.44 -5.35
CA LEU A 214 -1.47 12.00 -5.50
C LEU A 214 -1.35 10.54 -5.05
N PHE A 215 -0.89 9.66 -5.93
CA PHE A 215 -0.51 8.30 -5.56
C PHE A 215 1.01 8.17 -5.41
N ILE A 216 1.44 7.54 -4.32
CA ILE A 216 2.86 7.34 -4.00
C ILE A 216 3.10 5.83 -3.85
N SER A 217 4.02 5.28 -4.64
CA SER A 217 4.40 3.86 -4.65
C SER A 217 5.85 3.72 -5.10
N ASP A 218 6.53 2.64 -4.74
CA ASP A 218 7.85 2.29 -5.27
C ASP A 218 7.76 1.57 -6.63
N ASN A 219 6.59 1.07 -7.00
CA ASN A 219 6.40 0.17 -8.12
C ASN A 219 5.95 0.92 -9.39
N ILE A 220 6.83 0.96 -10.39
CA ILE A 220 6.61 1.62 -11.69
C ILE A 220 5.31 1.15 -12.37
N LYS A 221 4.94 -0.13 -12.25
CA LYS A 221 3.72 -0.66 -12.88
C LYS A 221 2.44 -0.13 -12.21
N GLU A 222 2.50 0.15 -10.92
CA GLU A 222 1.40 0.77 -10.19
C GLU A 222 1.29 2.25 -10.53
N ILE A 223 2.44 2.94 -10.61
CA ILE A 223 2.54 4.32 -11.08
C ILE A 223 1.94 4.49 -12.47
N ASP A 224 2.28 3.60 -13.42
CA ASP A 224 1.67 3.59 -14.76
C ASP A 224 0.13 3.46 -14.70
N ALA A 225 -0.37 2.47 -13.96
CA ALA A 225 -1.82 2.27 -13.84
C ALA A 225 -2.55 3.47 -13.23
N ALA A 226 -1.91 4.18 -12.27
CA ALA A 226 -2.43 5.40 -11.68
C ALA A 226 -2.42 6.58 -12.67
N ILE A 227 -1.34 6.76 -13.44
CA ILE A 227 -1.25 7.76 -14.52
C ILE A 227 -2.40 7.55 -15.52
N GLN A 228 -2.63 6.32 -15.96
CA GLN A 228 -3.70 6.01 -16.90
C GLN A 228 -5.10 6.32 -16.33
N ALA A 229 -5.26 6.36 -15.01
CA ALA A 229 -6.49 6.76 -14.31
C ALA A 229 -6.61 8.28 -14.09
N GLY A 230 -5.60 9.07 -14.49
CA GLY A 230 -5.58 10.53 -14.33
C GLY A 230 -5.05 10.99 -12.98
N TYR A 231 -4.45 10.10 -12.18
CA TYR A 231 -3.85 10.47 -10.91
C TYR A 231 -2.55 11.24 -11.15
N GLN A 232 -2.21 12.09 -10.19
CA GLN A 232 -0.84 12.53 -10.04
C GLN A 232 -0.04 11.46 -9.31
N VAL A 233 1.26 11.39 -9.58
CA VAL A 233 2.09 10.29 -9.08
C VAL A 233 3.48 10.76 -8.62
N ALA A 234 4.04 10.05 -7.67
CA ALA A 234 5.44 10.12 -7.27
C ALA A 234 5.97 8.71 -6.98
N ILE A 235 7.24 8.47 -7.30
CA ILE A 235 7.88 7.18 -7.04
C ILE A 235 8.79 7.25 -5.82
N THR A 236 8.64 6.33 -4.88
CA THR A 236 9.55 6.24 -3.73
C THR A 236 10.78 5.42 -4.05
N ASN A 237 11.95 5.98 -3.73
CA ASN A 237 13.23 5.29 -3.81
C ASN A 237 13.76 5.07 -2.39
N ARG A 238 13.45 3.92 -1.81
CA ARG A 238 13.86 3.54 -0.45
C ARG A 238 14.93 2.45 -0.49
N PRO A 239 15.74 2.30 0.59
CA PRO A 239 16.68 1.19 0.69
C PRO A 239 16.02 -0.17 0.48
N GLY A 240 16.56 -0.96 -0.45
CA GLY A 240 16.07 -2.29 -0.79
C GLY A 240 15.03 -2.33 -1.92
N ASN A 241 14.52 -1.18 -2.38
CA ASN A 241 13.60 -1.13 -3.52
C ASN A 241 14.30 -1.60 -4.81
N ALA A 242 13.50 -2.03 -5.78
CA ALA A 242 14.01 -2.36 -7.10
C ALA A 242 14.71 -1.14 -7.73
N PRO A 243 15.86 -1.32 -8.42
CA PRO A 243 16.53 -0.21 -9.09
C PRO A 243 15.61 0.49 -10.09
N LEU A 244 15.55 1.81 -10.01
CA LEU A 244 14.84 2.61 -11.00
C LEU A 244 15.62 2.66 -12.33
N PRO A 245 14.94 2.79 -13.48
CA PRO A 245 15.56 2.81 -14.80
C PRO A 245 16.24 4.16 -15.07
N PHE A 246 17.31 4.45 -14.33
CA PHE A 246 18.10 5.66 -14.53
C PHE A 246 18.87 5.59 -15.86
N PRO A 247 19.05 6.73 -16.56
CA PRO A 247 20.02 6.81 -17.65
C PRO A 247 21.43 6.47 -17.13
N PRO A 248 22.26 5.75 -17.91
CA PRO A 248 23.60 5.29 -17.47
C PRO A 248 24.56 6.39 -16.98
N GLU A 249 24.29 7.65 -17.32
CA GLU A 249 25.18 8.79 -17.05
C GLU A 249 24.61 9.79 -16.02
N ALA A 250 23.45 9.52 -15.42
CA ALA A 250 22.84 10.43 -14.47
C ALA A 250 23.35 10.16 -13.05
N THR A 251 24.16 11.08 -12.51
CA THR A 251 24.68 11.00 -11.13
C THR A 251 23.67 11.42 -10.07
N THR A 252 22.64 12.17 -10.46
CA THR A 252 21.48 12.53 -9.62
C THR A 252 20.26 12.76 -10.52
N THR A 253 19.31 11.84 -10.57
CA THR A 253 18.03 12.04 -11.27
C THR A 253 16.92 12.27 -10.27
N THR A 254 16.13 13.32 -10.48
CA THR A 254 15.00 13.71 -9.59
C THR A 254 13.64 13.27 -10.13
N SER A 255 13.63 12.63 -11.30
CA SER A 255 12.46 12.05 -11.95
C SER A 255 12.83 10.88 -12.87
N ILE A 256 11.84 10.08 -13.25
CA ILE A 256 11.93 9.09 -14.31
C ILE A 256 10.78 9.28 -15.30
N GLU A 257 10.95 8.82 -16.54
CA GLU A 257 9.85 8.77 -17.48
C GLU A 257 9.04 7.49 -17.29
N VAL A 258 7.73 7.63 -17.07
CA VAL A 258 6.77 6.53 -17.03
C VAL A 258 5.64 6.89 -17.99
N CYS A 259 5.45 6.09 -19.03
CA CYS A 259 4.41 6.29 -20.04
C CYS A 259 4.38 7.69 -20.67
N GLY A 260 5.56 8.23 -20.99
CA GLY A 260 5.70 9.57 -21.60
C GLY A 260 5.51 10.73 -20.62
N GLN A 261 5.32 10.46 -19.32
CA GLN A 261 5.22 11.47 -18.27
C GLN A 261 6.45 11.44 -17.37
N GLN A 262 6.98 12.62 -17.04
CA GLN A 262 8.02 12.76 -16.02
C GLN A 262 7.41 12.60 -14.63
N VAL A 263 7.84 11.57 -13.89
CA VAL A 263 7.39 11.23 -12.55
C VAL A 263 8.49 11.57 -11.54
N PRO A 264 8.22 12.41 -10.52
CA PRO A 264 9.20 12.74 -9.50
C PRO A 264 9.60 11.51 -8.69
N ILE A 265 10.90 11.43 -8.38
CA ILE A 265 11.44 10.48 -7.39
C ILE A 265 11.51 11.20 -6.04
N ILE A 266 11.10 10.50 -4.99
CA ILE A 266 11.23 10.94 -3.60
C ILE A 266 11.99 9.88 -2.80
N ASP A 267 13.00 10.31 -2.05
CA ASP A 267 13.71 9.43 -1.11
C ASP A 267 13.05 9.47 0.29
N THR A 268 12.34 10.56 0.59
CA THR A 268 11.63 10.83 1.86
C THR A 268 10.26 11.45 1.62
N PHE A 269 9.31 11.25 2.54
CA PHE A 269 7.99 11.86 2.49
C PHE A 269 8.03 13.38 2.71
N THR A 270 9.09 13.90 3.34
CA THR A 270 9.30 15.34 3.50
C THR A 270 9.47 16.06 2.16
N GLU A 271 9.98 15.37 1.14
CA GLU A 271 10.21 15.94 -0.19
C GLU A 271 8.97 15.98 -1.09
N VAL A 272 7.87 15.30 -0.71
CA VAL A 272 6.72 15.04 -1.58
C VAL A 272 6.22 16.32 -2.26
N PHE A 273 5.81 17.33 -1.49
CA PHE A 273 5.22 18.53 -2.09
C PHE A 273 6.24 19.51 -2.68
N GLU A 274 7.51 19.42 -2.28
CA GLU A 274 8.58 20.20 -2.91
C GLU A 274 8.86 19.69 -4.33
N ARG A 275 8.98 18.36 -4.46
CA ARG A 275 9.25 17.69 -5.73
C ARG A 275 8.05 17.76 -6.64
N THR A 276 6.86 17.38 -6.18
CA THR A 276 5.71 17.22 -7.07
C THR A 276 5.17 18.56 -7.59
N SER A 277 5.21 19.64 -6.79
CA SER A 277 4.82 20.98 -7.23
C SER A 277 5.73 21.52 -8.34
N SER A 278 7.02 21.19 -8.29
CA SER A 278 8.01 21.62 -9.29
C SER A 278 7.73 21.02 -10.67
N PHE A 279 7.27 19.76 -10.73
CA PHE A 279 6.92 19.10 -11.99
C PHE A 279 5.60 19.59 -12.58
N GLN A 280 4.61 19.91 -11.74
CA GLN A 280 3.37 20.53 -12.24
C GLN A 280 3.60 21.89 -12.90
N ALA A 281 4.49 22.71 -12.35
CA ALA A 281 4.82 24.02 -12.93
C ALA A 281 5.51 23.88 -14.30
N ALA A 282 6.33 22.84 -14.48
CA ALA A 282 7.03 22.55 -15.72
C ALA A 282 6.12 21.96 -16.83
N SER A 283 5.02 21.28 -16.47
CA SER A 283 4.07 20.69 -17.41
C SER A 283 2.95 21.62 -17.86
N ARG A 284 2.80 22.82 -17.28
CA ARG A 284 1.84 23.81 -17.78
C ARG A 284 2.39 24.46 -19.06
N PRO A 285 1.63 24.51 -20.16
CA PRO A 285 2.02 25.31 -21.32
C PRO A 285 2.21 26.77 -20.87
N LYS A 286 3.28 27.42 -21.35
CA LYS A 286 3.53 28.84 -21.08
C LYS A 286 2.27 29.61 -21.46
N GLN A 287 1.71 30.34 -20.50
CA GLN A 287 0.57 31.22 -20.76
C GLN A 287 1.08 32.41 -21.59
N GLY A 288 1.01 32.25 -22.91
CA GLY A 288 1.42 33.24 -23.91
C GLY A 288 1.15 32.67 -25.28
N ASP A 289 0.37 33.41 -26.08
CA ASP A 289 -0.05 33.13 -27.46
C ASP A 289 -1.27 32.22 -27.66
N PHE A 290 -2.38 32.51 -26.98
CA PHE A 290 -3.69 32.40 -27.61
C PHE A 290 -4.12 33.81 -28.04
N LYS A 291 -3.94 34.15 -29.32
CA LYS A 291 -4.58 35.32 -29.91
C LYS A 291 -6.04 34.98 -30.18
N LEU A 292 -6.93 35.81 -29.67
CA LEU A 292 -8.39 35.66 -29.76
C LEU A 292 -8.95 35.99 -31.18
N ASP A 293 -8.14 35.88 -32.23
CA ASP A 293 -8.48 36.33 -33.59
C ASP A 293 -8.73 35.17 -34.58
N ASP A 294 -8.44 33.91 -34.24
CA ASP A 294 -8.55 32.77 -35.18
C ASP A 294 -9.89 32.01 -35.13
N LEU A 295 -10.96 32.60 -34.58
CA LEU A 295 -12.27 31.96 -34.44
C LEU A 295 -13.42 32.74 -35.08
N ILE A 296 -13.25 33.27 -36.28
CA ILE A 296 -14.38 33.61 -37.16
C ILE A 296 -13.97 33.37 -38.63
N HIS A 297 -14.26 32.19 -39.16
CA HIS A 297 -14.72 31.99 -40.54
C HIS A 297 -14.93 30.49 -40.81
N LEU A 298 -16.12 30.00 -40.46
CA LEU A 298 -16.69 28.79 -41.05
C LEU A 298 -18.21 28.86 -40.90
N GLU A 299 -18.82 29.77 -41.65
CA GLU A 299 -20.22 29.67 -42.06
C GLU A 299 -20.35 30.39 -43.42
N THR A 300 -21.02 29.72 -44.36
CA THR A 300 -21.30 30.07 -45.77
C THR A 300 -20.23 29.73 -46.83
N MET A 301 -20.25 28.49 -47.33
CA MET A 301 -20.69 28.10 -48.68
C MET A 301 -20.77 26.58 -48.81
#